data_AF-A0A356PDF0-F1
#
_entry.id   AF-A0A356PDF0-F1
#
_cell.length_a   1.000
_cell.length_b   1.000
_cell.length_c   1.000
_cell.angle_alpha   90.00
_cell.angle_beta   90.00
_cell.angle_gamma   90.00
#
_symmetry.space_group_name_H-M   'P 1'
#
loop_
_entity.id
_entity.type
_entity.pdbx_description
1 polymer ?
#
loop_
_entity_poly.entity_id
_entity_poly.type
_entity_poly.pdbx_seq_one_letter_code
_entity_poly.pdbx_strand_id
1 'polypeptide(L)'
;MFEQIINSLSQSGWKLVDLEGKWVSATHESLNRGLILGNLSELPTEFTEWIRPYNDISKWDVLVFCPEGIDSSHLKQRRFPDIQLWYWDMLRGNLFPFPPTNDPLIPRWLKQLASGKPIFLGEKSPQKISFQPYLTYTLIGLNLIYFLIMVYAGLHLFPNASTETIDQGVLIQFGAKVNTLIQAGGVWRLFTSTFIHIGIIHLIFNLYA
;
A
#
# COMPACT_ATOMS: atom_id res chain seq x y z
N MET A 1 -3.60 -9.52 -25.94
CA MET A 1 -2.84 -9.05 -24.77
C MET A 1 -1.36 -9.39 -24.88
N PHE A 2 -0.95 -10.65 -25.07
CA PHE A 2 0.47 -11.01 -25.28
C PHE A 2 1.14 -10.19 -26.41
N GLU A 3 0.56 -10.19 -27.61
CA GLU A 3 1.03 -9.37 -28.75
C GLU A 3 1.13 -7.88 -28.44
N GLN A 4 0.21 -7.34 -27.63
CA GLN A 4 0.23 -5.92 -27.24
C GLN A 4 1.40 -5.62 -26.30
N ILE A 5 1.73 -6.56 -25.40
CA ILE A 5 2.87 -6.46 -24.50
C ILE A 5 4.17 -6.51 -25.29
N ILE A 6 4.32 -7.46 -26.22
CA ILE A 6 5.50 -7.59 -27.08
C ILE A 6 5.70 -6.32 -27.92
N ASN A 7 4.64 -5.82 -28.56
CA ASN A 7 4.69 -4.57 -29.32
C ASN A 7 5.07 -3.37 -28.45
N SER A 8 4.50 -3.27 -27.24
CA SER A 8 4.82 -2.18 -26.32
C SER A 8 6.27 -2.23 -25.83
N LEU A 9 6.81 -3.44 -25.57
CA LEU A 9 8.22 -3.63 -25.19
C LEU A 9 9.16 -3.22 -26.33
N SER A 10 8.87 -3.66 -27.56
CA SER A 10 9.64 -3.28 -28.75
C SER A 10 9.68 -1.76 -28.94
N GLN A 11 8.52 -1.09 -28.81
CA GLN A 11 8.43 0.38 -28.89
C GLN A 11 9.16 1.09 -27.74
N SER A 12 9.38 0.42 -26.62
CA SER A 12 10.05 0.96 -25.43
C SER A 12 11.56 0.69 -25.44
N GLY A 13 12.14 0.22 -26.54
CA GLY A 13 13.58 -0.01 -26.68
C GLY A 13 14.09 -1.33 -26.13
N TRP A 14 13.22 -2.28 -25.79
CA TRP A 14 13.62 -3.62 -25.39
C TRP A 14 14.02 -4.46 -26.59
N LYS A 15 15.14 -5.18 -26.48
CA LYS A 15 15.57 -6.16 -27.47
C LYS A 15 14.88 -7.48 -27.22
N LEU A 16 14.06 -7.92 -28.17
CA LEU A 16 13.28 -9.14 -28.09
C LEU A 16 13.99 -10.29 -28.80
N VAL A 17 13.99 -11.47 -28.19
CA VAL A 17 14.52 -12.72 -28.76
C VAL A 17 13.56 -13.85 -28.40
N ASP A 18 13.06 -14.55 -29.42
CA ASP A 18 12.22 -15.73 -29.25
C ASP A 18 13.04 -16.90 -28.66
N LEU A 19 12.43 -17.61 -27.70
CA LEU A 19 13.02 -18.74 -27.00
C LEU A 19 12.29 -20.03 -27.38
N GLU A 20 12.70 -21.16 -26.80
CA GLU A 20 12.02 -22.43 -27.03
C GLU A 20 10.57 -22.40 -26.53
N GLY A 21 9.63 -22.89 -27.34
CA GLY A 21 8.20 -22.82 -27.06
C GLY A 21 7.62 -21.42 -27.31
N LYS A 22 6.47 -21.10 -26.71
CA LYS A 22 5.84 -19.77 -26.81
C LYS A 22 6.45 -18.78 -25.80
N TRP A 23 7.76 -18.81 -25.65
CA TRP A 23 8.51 -17.95 -24.73
C TRP A 23 9.28 -16.86 -25.48
N VAL A 24 9.31 -15.67 -24.90
CA VAL A 24 10.05 -14.53 -25.45
C VAL A 24 10.90 -13.92 -24.35
N SER A 25 12.18 -13.68 -24.64
CA SER A 25 13.05 -12.86 -23.78
C SER A 25 13.07 -11.43 -24.29
N ALA A 26 13.01 -10.49 -23.36
CA ALA A 26 13.15 -9.06 -23.59
C ALA A 26 14.30 -8.57 -22.71
N THR A 27 15.31 -7.95 -23.30
CA THR A 27 16.47 -7.42 -22.56
C THR A 27 16.58 -5.91 -22.77
N HIS A 28 17.01 -5.21 -21.71
CA HIS A 28 17.22 -3.76 -21.77
C HIS A 28 18.57 -3.37 -21.18
N GLU A 29 19.53 -3.03 -22.05
CA GLU A 29 20.92 -2.75 -21.68
C GLU A 29 21.03 -1.62 -20.65
N SER A 30 20.34 -0.49 -20.85
CA SER A 30 20.48 0.66 -19.93
C SER A 30 19.84 0.45 -18.54
N LEU A 31 18.91 -0.50 -18.41
CA LEU A 31 18.28 -0.83 -17.13
C LEU A 31 19.01 -1.97 -16.42
N ASN A 32 19.93 -2.64 -17.11
CA ASN A 32 20.61 -3.82 -16.62
C ASN A 32 19.58 -4.89 -16.13
N ARG A 33 18.51 -5.08 -16.91
CA ARG A 33 17.39 -5.99 -16.59
C ARG A 33 16.96 -6.84 -17.80
N GLY A 34 16.58 -8.08 -17.50
CA GLY A 34 15.96 -9.02 -18.43
C GLY A 34 14.56 -9.41 -17.97
N LEU A 35 13.65 -9.52 -18.91
CA LEU A 35 12.28 -9.98 -18.72
C LEU A 35 12.04 -11.21 -19.60
N ILE A 36 11.50 -12.29 -19.04
CA ILE A 36 11.10 -13.47 -19.80
C ILE A 36 9.58 -13.59 -19.73
N LEU A 37 8.92 -13.83 -20.85
CA LEU A 37 7.48 -13.82 -21.00
C LEU A 37 7.03 -15.18 -21.55
N GLY A 38 6.07 -15.83 -20.89
CA GLY A 38 5.50 -17.09 -21.41
C GLY A 38 4.39 -17.66 -20.56
N ASN A 39 3.87 -18.82 -20.97
CA ASN A 39 2.65 -19.40 -20.39
C ASN A 39 2.97 -20.45 -19.32
N LEU A 40 2.12 -20.53 -18.29
CA LEU A 40 2.23 -21.54 -17.23
C LEU A 40 2.25 -22.98 -17.77
N SER A 41 1.49 -23.26 -18.84
CA SER A 41 1.40 -24.61 -19.45
C SER A 41 2.73 -25.12 -20.01
N GLU A 42 3.64 -24.21 -20.38
CA GLU A 42 4.93 -24.51 -21.01
C GLU A 42 6.10 -24.09 -20.09
N LEU A 43 5.89 -24.05 -18.77
CA LEU A 43 6.91 -23.58 -17.83
C LEU A 43 8.14 -24.51 -17.84
N PRO A 44 9.34 -23.99 -18.22
CA PRO A 44 10.55 -24.80 -18.28
C PRO A 44 10.98 -25.29 -16.89
N THR A 45 11.83 -26.32 -16.88
CA THR A 45 12.40 -26.87 -15.64
C THR A 45 13.53 -26.00 -15.09
N GLU A 46 14.22 -25.24 -15.95
CA GLU A 46 15.28 -24.29 -15.59
C GLU A 46 15.30 -23.11 -16.57
N PHE A 47 15.65 -21.91 -16.09
CA PHE A 47 15.83 -20.70 -16.92
C PHE A 47 17.30 -20.37 -17.19
N THR A 48 18.23 -21.08 -16.54
CA THR A 48 19.68 -20.78 -16.54
C THR A 48 20.25 -20.76 -17.96
N GLU A 49 19.83 -21.68 -18.83
CA GLU A 49 20.34 -21.76 -20.21
C GLU A 49 19.95 -20.55 -21.06
N TRP A 50 18.76 -19.97 -20.82
CA TRP A 50 18.28 -18.78 -21.54
C TRP A 50 18.94 -17.50 -21.04
N ILE A 51 19.40 -17.49 -19.79
CA ILE A 51 19.99 -16.32 -19.12
C ILE A 51 21.50 -16.27 -19.29
N ARG A 52 22.19 -17.42 -19.27
CA ARG A 52 23.66 -17.54 -19.33
C ARG A 52 24.34 -16.76 -20.46
N PRO A 53 23.75 -16.56 -21.66
CA PRO A 53 24.35 -15.74 -22.71
C PRO A 53 24.49 -14.25 -22.36
N TYR A 54 23.75 -13.77 -21.36
CA TYR A 54 23.64 -12.34 -21.01
C TYR A 54 24.37 -12.03 -19.69
N ASN A 55 25.70 -11.96 -19.75
CA ASN A 55 26.53 -11.65 -18.56
C ASN A 55 26.37 -10.22 -18.04
N ASP A 56 25.91 -9.30 -18.89
CA ASP A 56 25.77 -7.89 -18.54
C ASP A 56 24.47 -7.58 -17.78
N ILE A 57 23.59 -8.57 -17.59
CA ILE A 57 22.27 -8.42 -16.96
C ILE A 57 22.28 -8.95 -15.52
N SER A 58 22.09 -8.05 -14.56
CA SER A 58 22.17 -8.29 -13.12
C SER A 58 20.87 -8.80 -12.50
N LYS A 59 19.73 -8.60 -13.15
CA LYS A 59 18.41 -8.98 -12.61
C LYS A 59 17.47 -9.51 -13.69
N TRP A 60 16.86 -10.65 -13.40
CA TRP A 60 15.88 -11.31 -14.27
C TRP A 60 14.51 -11.44 -13.60
N ASP A 61 13.49 -10.96 -14.28
CA ASP A 61 12.09 -11.08 -13.93
C ASP A 61 11.40 -12.01 -14.96
N VAL A 62 10.58 -12.95 -14.52
CA VAL A 62 9.84 -13.88 -15.40
C VAL A 62 8.35 -13.64 -15.21
N LEU A 63 7.66 -13.25 -16.27
CA LEU A 63 6.22 -13.12 -16.31
C LEU A 63 5.59 -14.40 -16.85
N VAL A 64 4.82 -15.06 -15.98
CA VAL A 64 4.09 -16.28 -16.29
C VAL A 64 2.63 -15.94 -16.47
N PHE A 65 2.11 -16.07 -17.69
CA PHE A 65 0.70 -15.88 -17.99
C PHE A 65 -0.09 -17.12 -17.57
N CYS A 66 -1.17 -16.91 -16.82
CA CYS A 66 -2.07 -17.95 -16.34
C CYS A 66 -3.48 -17.73 -16.93
N PRO A 67 -3.73 -18.22 -18.16
CA PRO A 67 -5.02 -18.02 -18.84
C PRO A 67 -6.19 -18.71 -18.13
N GLU A 68 -5.94 -19.83 -17.46
CA GLU A 68 -6.93 -20.59 -16.67
C GLU A 68 -7.01 -20.12 -15.20
N GLY A 69 -6.28 -19.04 -14.85
CA GLY A 69 -6.11 -18.60 -13.48
C GLY A 69 -5.06 -19.41 -12.72
N ILE A 70 -4.71 -18.96 -11.51
CA ILE A 70 -3.73 -19.65 -10.66
C ILE A 70 -4.13 -19.60 -9.20
N ASP A 71 -4.00 -20.74 -8.51
CA ASP A 71 -4.13 -20.82 -7.06
C ASP A 71 -2.77 -20.63 -6.39
N SER A 72 -2.77 -19.96 -5.25
CA SER A 72 -1.59 -19.76 -4.40
C SER A 72 -0.83 -21.04 -4.03
N SER A 73 -1.51 -22.19 -4.00
CA SER A 73 -0.92 -23.51 -3.77
C SER A 73 0.02 -23.97 -4.89
N HIS A 74 -0.22 -23.55 -6.13
CA HIS A 74 0.62 -23.87 -7.30
C HIS A 74 1.89 -23.02 -7.37
N LEU A 75 1.92 -21.86 -6.69
CA LEU A 75 3.10 -20.96 -6.67
C LEU A 75 4.32 -21.59 -5.97
N LYS A 76 4.09 -22.48 -5.01
CA LYS A 76 5.16 -23.02 -4.14
C LYS A 76 5.99 -24.13 -4.78
N GLN A 77 5.60 -24.61 -5.96
CA GLN A 77 6.16 -25.84 -6.52
C GLN A 77 7.49 -25.62 -7.27
N ARG A 78 7.80 -24.39 -7.71
CA ARG A 78 9.03 -24.11 -8.48
C ARG A 78 9.66 -22.78 -8.06
N ARG A 79 10.82 -22.84 -7.40
CA ARG A 79 11.63 -21.68 -7.02
C ARG A 79 12.93 -21.71 -7.80
N PHE A 80 13.27 -20.60 -8.44
CA PHE A 80 14.54 -20.42 -9.12
C PHE A 80 15.39 -19.42 -8.34
N PRO A 81 16.66 -19.74 -8.05
CA PRO A 81 17.57 -18.78 -7.44
C PRO A 81 17.80 -17.59 -8.39
N ASP A 82 17.87 -16.39 -7.83
CA ASP A 82 18.18 -15.13 -8.55
C ASP A 82 17.20 -14.69 -9.65
N ILE A 83 16.03 -15.33 -9.72
CA ILE A 83 14.95 -15.01 -10.67
C ILE A 83 13.67 -14.71 -9.90
N GLN A 84 13.05 -13.59 -10.25
CA GLN A 84 11.76 -13.20 -9.70
C GLN A 84 10.63 -13.64 -10.63
N LEU A 85 9.76 -14.55 -10.19
CA LEU A 85 8.57 -14.93 -10.95
C LEU A 85 7.41 -13.99 -10.62
N TRP A 86 6.62 -13.70 -11.64
CA TRP A 86 5.40 -12.91 -11.59
C TRP A 86 4.30 -13.68 -12.30
N TYR A 87 3.37 -14.24 -11.54
CA TYR A 87 2.25 -15.00 -12.09
C TYR A 87 1.08 -14.06 -12.31
N TRP A 88 0.65 -13.94 -13.57
CA TRP A 88 -0.47 -13.10 -13.94
C TRP A 88 -1.71 -13.95 -14.20
N ASP A 89 -2.65 -13.91 -13.26
CA ASP A 89 -3.98 -14.46 -13.41
C ASP A 89 -4.79 -13.61 -14.40
N MET A 90 -5.01 -14.15 -15.61
CA MET A 90 -5.73 -13.44 -16.66
C MET A 90 -7.25 -13.48 -16.49
N LEU A 91 -7.79 -14.39 -15.67
CA LEU A 91 -9.22 -14.45 -15.37
C LEU A 91 -9.62 -13.35 -14.39
N ARG A 92 -8.81 -13.15 -13.34
CA ARG A 92 -9.10 -12.18 -12.27
C ARG A 92 -8.33 -10.87 -12.39
N GLY A 93 -7.32 -10.82 -13.26
CA GLY A 93 -6.43 -9.67 -13.41
C GLY A 93 -5.46 -9.49 -12.24
N ASN A 94 -5.27 -10.52 -11.42
CA ASN A 94 -4.37 -10.48 -10.26
C ASN A 94 -2.93 -10.80 -10.68
N LEU A 95 -1.98 -10.18 -9.98
CA LEU A 95 -0.56 -10.40 -10.18
C LEU A 95 0.08 -10.87 -8.87
N PHE A 96 0.74 -12.02 -8.91
CA PHE A 96 1.35 -12.64 -7.74
C PHE A 96 2.86 -12.77 -7.92
N PRO A 97 3.68 -12.02 -7.15
CA PRO A 97 5.12 -12.24 -7.13
C PRO A 97 5.48 -13.50 -6.34
N PHE A 98 6.42 -14.29 -6.86
CA PHE A 98 7.04 -15.39 -6.15
C PHE A 98 8.56 -15.45 -6.41
N PRO A 99 9.42 -15.43 -5.38
CA PRO A 99 9.08 -15.21 -3.97
C PRO A 99 8.43 -13.83 -3.75
N PRO A 100 7.73 -13.60 -2.61
CA PRO A 100 7.11 -12.31 -2.33
C PRO A 100 8.14 -11.17 -2.38
N THR A 101 7.84 -10.11 -3.12
CA THR A 101 8.72 -8.94 -3.25
C THR A 101 7.93 -7.65 -3.09
N ASN A 102 8.60 -6.62 -2.57
CA ASN A 102 8.05 -5.27 -2.47
C ASN A 102 8.45 -4.38 -3.65
N ASP A 103 9.12 -4.92 -4.69
CA ASP A 103 9.52 -4.17 -5.89
C ASP A 103 8.27 -3.74 -6.69
N PRO A 104 7.92 -2.44 -6.73
CA PRO A 104 6.71 -1.96 -7.40
C PRO A 104 6.92 -1.78 -8.92
N LEU A 105 8.13 -1.97 -9.43
CA LEU A 105 8.47 -1.66 -10.82
C LEU A 105 7.72 -2.55 -11.80
N ILE A 106 7.75 -3.87 -11.60
CA ILE A 106 7.10 -4.82 -12.51
C ILE A 106 5.57 -4.66 -12.50
N PRO A 107 4.86 -4.57 -11.37
CA PRO A 107 3.43 -4.28 -11.37
C PRO A 107 3.09 -2.99 -12.12
N ARG A 108 3.93 -1.95 -11.98
CA ARG A 108 3.73 -0.67 -12.66
C ARG A 108 3.95 -0.78 -14.17
N TRP A 109 5.03 -1.43 -14.60
CA TRP A 109 5.31 -1.70 -16.01
C TRP A 109 4.23 -2.56 -16.63
N LEU A 110 3.80 -3.63 -15.97
CA LEU A 110 2.72 -4.49 -16.45
C LEU A 110 1.42 -3.72 -16.61
N LYS A 111 1.07 -2.85 -15.67
CA LYS A 111 -0.10 -1.96 -15.80
C LYS A 111 0.02 -1.06 -17.04
N GLN A 112 1.22 -0.55 -17.34
CA GLN A 112 1.47 0.29 -18.53
C GLN A 112 1.45 -0.53 -19.84
N LEU A 113 2.13 -1.67 -19.87
CA LEU A 113 2.18 -2.61 -21.00
C LEU A 113 0.78 -3.14 -21.35
N ALA A 114 -0.02 -3.50 -20.35
CA ALA A 114 -1.40 -3.92 -20.53
C ALA A 114 -2.28 -2.81 -21.10
N SER A 115 -1.95 -1.54 -20.80
CA SER A 115 -2.68 -0.38 -21.32
C SER A 115 -2.30 0.00 -22.75
N GLY A 116 -1.32 -0.69 -23.36
CA GLY A 116 -0.84 -0.42 -24.73
C GLY A 116 -0.12 0.93 -24.87
N LYS A 117 0.31 1.53 -23.75
CA LYS A 117 1.11 2.76 -23.75
C LYS A 117 2.59 2.37 -23.69
N PRO A 118 3.45 3.05 -24.47
CA PRO A 118 4.89 2.82 -24.40
C PRO A 118 5.41 3.10 -22.98
N ILE A 119 6.35 2.29 -22.51
CA ILE A 119 7.03 2.48 -21.24
C ILE A 119 8.03 3.61 -21.42
N PHE A 120 7.79 4.76 -20.79
CA PHE A 120 8.80 5.81 -20.67
C PHE A 120 9.81 5.42 -19.59
N LEU A 121 10.86 4.73 -20.02
CA LEU A 121 11.99 4.36 -19.19
C LEU A 121 12.78 5.62 -18.83
N GLY A 122 12.70 6.04 -17.57
CA GLY A 122 13.40 7.22 -17.07
C GLY A 122 12.55 8.20 -16.27
N GLU A 123 11.23 8.03 -16.22
CA GLU A 123 10.44 8.77 -15.25
C GLU A 123 10.73 8.24 -13.85
N LYS A 124 11.65 8.93 -13.16
CA LYS A 124 11.73 8.92 -11.69
C LYS A 124 10.30 8.89 -11.20
N SER A 125 9.99 7.87 -10.39
CA SER A 125 8.68 7.69 -9.76
C SER A 125 8.08 9.05 -9.43
N PRO A 126 6.79 9.32 -9.74
CA PRO A 126 6.13 10.44 -9.07
C PRO A 126 6.39 10.18 -7.59
N GLN A 127 7.18 11.08 -7.01
CA GLN A 127 7.62 10.99 -5.64
C GLN A 127 6.32 10.85 -4.86
N LYS A 128 6.15 9.75 -4.12
CA LYS A 128 4.96 9.56 -3.29
C LYS A 128 4.87 10.84 -2.47
N ILE A 129 3.91 11.72 -2.79
CA ILE A 129 3.65 12.89 -1.96
C ILE A 129 3.20 12.26 -0.65
N SER A 130 4.10 12.19 0.32
CA SER A 130 3.79 11.68 1.63
C SER A 130 2.84 12.70 2.22
N PHE A 131 1.56 12.37 2.22
CA PHE A 131 0.57 13.17 2.91
C PHE A 131 0.92 13.10 4.40
N GLN A 132 1.49 14.18 4.93
CA GLN A 132 1.70 14.34 6.36
C GLN A 132 0.41 14.92 6.95
N PRO A 133 -0.30 14.18 7.82
CA PRO A 133 -1.60 14.61 8.33
C PRO A 133 -1.45 15.65 9.45
N TYR A 134 -0.96 16.85 9.13
CA TYR A 134 -0.72 17.92 10.11
C TYR A 134 -1.96 18.27 10.93
N LEU A 135 -3.15 18.26 10.31
CA LEU A 135 -4.40 18.54 11.00
C LEU A 135 -4.68 17.47 12.07
N THR A 136 -4.47 16.19 11.77
CA THR A 136 -4.63 15.10 12.73
C THR A 136 -3.68 15.27 13.91
N TYR A 137 -2.40 15.54 13.67
CA TYR A 137 -1.44 15.77 14.76
C TYR A 137 -1.80 16.99 15.61
N THR A 138 -2.31 18.06 14.98
CA THR A 138 -2.78 19.26 15.69
C THR A 138 -3.97 18.93 16.59
N LEU A 139 -4.97 18.20 16.08
CA LEU A 139 -6.14 17.79 16.84
C LEU A 139 -5.79 16.85 17.99
N ILE A 140 -4.86 15.91 17.79
CA ILE A 140 -4.34 15.05 18.85
C ILE A 140 -3.69 15.89 19.95
N GLY A 141 -2.81 16.82 19.58
CA GLY A 141 -2.15 17.72 20.53
C GLY A 141 -3.13 18.56 21.34
N LEU A 142 -4.14 19.13 20.68
CA LEU A 142 -5.19 19.91 21.34
C LEU A 142 -6.00 19.06 22.33
N ASN A 143 -6.40 17.83 21.96
CA ASN A 143 -7.12 16.94 22.86
C ASN A 143 -6.29 16.54 24.08
N LEU A 144 -5.00 16.26 23.91
CA LEU A 144 -4.09 15.96 25.02
C LEU A 144 -3.95 17.15 25.97
N ILE A 145 -3.69 18.34 25.44
CA ILE A 145 -3.55 19.56 26.26
C ILE A 145 -4.85 19.84 27.02
N TYR A 146 -6.00 19.77 26.34
CA TYR A 146 -7.29 20.03 26.96
C TYR A 146 -7.60 19.02 28.07
N PHE A 147 -7.30 17.74 27.86
CA PHE A 147 -7.44 16.69 28.86
C PHE A 147 -6.54 16.93 30.08
N LEU A 148 -5.27 17.30 29.88
CA LEU A 148 -4.35 17.60 30.99
C LEU A 148 -4.85 18.78 31.84
N ILE A 149 -5.43 19.82 31.21
CA ILE A 149 -6.00 20.95 31.94
C ILE A 149 -7.22 20.49 32.77
N MET A 150 -8.09 19.62 32.24
CA MET A 150 -9.21 19.07 33.02
C MET A 150 -8.74 18.21 34.19
N VAL A 151 -7.70 17.39 34.01
CA VAL A 151 -7.11 16.59 35.10
C VAL A 151 -6.53 17.50 36.19
N TYR A 152 -5.84 18.57 35.79
CA TYR A 152 -5.36 19.58 36.74
C TYR A 152 -6.51 20.28 37.50
N ALA A 153 -7.66 20.47 36.83
CA ALA A 153 -8.87 21.04 37.43
C ALA A 153 -9.69 20.05 38.28
N GLY A 154 -9.24 18.80 38.45
CA GLY A 154 -9.86 17.81 39.34
C GLY A 154 -10.56 16.65 38.63
N LEU A 155 -10.45 16.52 37.30
CA LEU A 155 -10.93 15.33 36.58
C LEU A 155 -10.10 14.10 36.94
N HIS A 156 -10.77 13.00 37.26
CA HIS A 156 -10.08 11.75 37.58
C HIS A 156 -9.62 11.02 36.31
N LEU A 157 -8.38 10.52 36.31
CA LEU A 157 -7.84 9.71 35.20
C LEU A 157 -8.61 8.40 35.03
N PHE A 158 -9.03 7.80 36.15
CA PHE A 158 -9.78 6.55 36.21
C PHE A 158 -11.08 6.80 36.97
N PRO A 159 -12.09 7.39 36.31
CA PRO A 159 -13.36 7.76 36.93
C PRO A 159 -14.13 6.51 37.37
N ASN A 160 -14.87 6.63 38.47
CA ASN A 160 -15.72 5.57 39.02
C ASN A 160 -16.99 6.17 39.65
N ALA A 161 -17.85 5.32 40.22
CA ALA A 161 -19.13 5.78 40.80
C ALA A 161 -18.97 6.81 41.94
N SER A 162 -17.86 6.80 42.68
CA SER A 162 -17.65 7.79 43.76
C SER A 162 -17.11 9.13 43.26
N THR A 163 -16.54 9.19 42.05
CA THR A 163 -16.01 10.43 41.46
C THR A 163 -16.97 11.09 40.47
N GLU A 164 -18.06 10.41 40.10
CA GLU A 164 -19.00 10.83 39.05
C GLU A 164 -19.47 12.28 39.19
N THR A 165 -19.88 12.69 40.40
CA THR A 165 -20.39 14.04 40.64
C THR A 165 -19.32 15.12 40.41
N ILE A 166 -18.08 14.82 40.81
CA ILE A 166 -16.93 15.74 40.64
C ILE A 166 -16.59 15.83 39.17
N ASP A 167 -16.46 14.69 38.50
CA ASP A 167 -16.08 14.61 37.09
C ASP A 167 -17.14 15.31 36.23
N GLN A 168 -18.44 15.03 36.42
CA GLN A 168 -19.52 15.74 35.72
C GLN A 168 -19.45 17.26 35.92
N GLY A 169 -19.15 17.71 37.13
CA GLY A 169 -18.93 19.13 37.42
C GLY A 169 -17.79 19.73 36.59
N VAL A 170 -16.64 19.06 36.53
CA VAL A 170 -15.49 19.46 35.71
C VAL A 170 -15.87 19.48 34.23
N LEU A 171 -16.50 18.43 33.70
CA LEU A 171 -16.96 18.39 32.31
C LEU A 171 -17.88 19.58 31.97
N ILE A 172 -18.86 19.90 32.82
CA ILE A 172 -19.79 21.02 32.59
C ILE A 172 -19.05 22.37 32.62
N GLN A 173 -18.11 22.58 33.55
CA GLN A 173 -17.30 23.80 33.60
C GLN A 173 -16.46 23.97 32.33
N PHE A 174 -15.90 22.88 31.82
CA PHE A 174 -15.10 22.86 30.60
C PHE A 174 -15.93 22.85 29.31
N GLY A 175 -17.25 23.04 29.38
CA GLY A 175 -18.07 23.25 28.20
C GLY A 175 -18.77 22.01 27.68
N ALA A 176 -19.04 21.01 28.53
CA ALA A 176 -19.88 19.89 28.13
C ALA A 176 -21.24 20.39 27.64
N LYS A 177 -21.81 19.62 26.71
CA LYS A 177 -23.09 19.94 26.07
C LYS A 177 -24.22 19.80 27.09
N VAL A 178 -24.71 20.94 27.59
CA VAL A 178 -25.88 21.01 28.47
C VAL A 178 -26.93 21.88 27.78
N ASN A 179 -28.07 21.29 27.41
CA ASN A 179 -29.07 21.95 26.57
C ASN A 179 -29.63 23.23 27.21
N THR A 180 -29.87 23.23 28.52
CA THR A 180 -30.36 24.41 29.25
C THR A 180 -29.35 25.56 29.22
N LEU A 181 -28.06 25.27 29.38
CA LEU A 181 -26.99 26.26 29.28
C LEU A 181 -26.78 26.77 27.85
N ILE A 182 -27.00 25.93 26.85
CA ILE A 182 -26.95 26.32 25.43
C ILE A 182 -28.11 27.28 25.11
N GLN A 183 -29.33 26.96 25.57
CA GLN A 183 -30.50 27.83 25.43
C GLN A 183 -30.31 29.17 26.16
N ALA A 184 -29.56 29.17 27.26
CA ALA A 184 -29.16 30.38 27.98
C ALA A 184 -28.02 31.18 27.32
N GLY A 185 -27.62 30.84 26.08
CA GLY A 185 -26.59 31.57 25.31
C GLY A 185 -25.21 30.89 25.27
N GLY A 186 -25.03 29.75 25.92
CA GLY A 186 -23.78 28.97 25.92
C GLY A 186 -23.51 28.17 24.65
N VAL A 187 -23.71 28.75 23.46
CA VAL A 187 -23.63 28.05 22.16
C VAL A 187 -22.24 27.47 21.85
N TRP A 188 -21.17 28.07 22.41
CA TRP A 188 -19.79 27.59 22.30
C TRP A 188 -19.61 26.15 22.82
N ARG A 189 -20.50 25.68 23.71
CA ARG A 189 -20.53 24.30 24.22
C ARG A 189 -20.67 23.25 23.14
N LEU A 190 -21.28 23.60 21.99
CA LEU A 190 -21.41 22.68 20.85
C LEU A 190 -20.05 22.36 20.20
N PHE A 191 -19.12 23.30 20.26
CA PHE A 191 -17.76 23.12 19.75
C PHE A 191 -16.85 22.55 20.83
N THR A 192 -16.81 23.14 22.03
CA THR A 192 -15.89 22.68 23.09
C THR A 192 -16.16 21.26 23.55
N SER A 193 -17.40 20.77 23.44
CA SER A 193 -17.73 19.39 23.82
C SER A 193 -16.98 18.33 23.01
N THR A 194 -16.42 18.66 21.85
CA THR A 194 -15.63 17.70 21.05
C THR A 194 -14.25 17.39 21.62
N PHE A 195 -13.74 18.22 22.54
CA PHE A 195 -12.41 18.05 23.16
C PHE A 195 -12.47 17.47 24.58
N ILE A 196 -13.67 17.36 25.15
CA ILE A 196 -13.88 16.89 26.53
C ILE A 196 -13.92 15.36 26.54
N HIS A 197 -13.13 14.75 27.42
CA HIS A 197 -13.03 13.30 27.57
C HIS A 197 -13.12 12.94 29.05
N ILE A 198 -13.95 11.96 29.39
CA ILE A 198 -14.10 11.46 30.76
C ILE A 198 -13.11 10.31 31.01
N GLY A 199 -11.97 10.63 31.61
CA GLY A 199 -10.91 9.66 31.92
C GLY A 199 -10.01 9.27 30.74
N ILE A 200 -8.91 8.59 31.07
CA ILE A 200 -7.81 8.31 30.14
C ILE A 200 -8.17 7.26 29.08
N ILE A 201 -8.98 6.27 29.45
CA ILE A 201 -9.40 5.20 28.53
C ILE A 201 -10.23 5.79 27.39
N HIS A 202 -11.21 6.64 27.70
CA HIS A 202 -12.03 7.31 26.69
C HIS A 202 -11.19 8.17 25.73
N LEU A 203 -10.18 8.88 26.24
CA LEU A 203 -9.26 9.66 25.42
C LEU A 203 -8.48 8.77 24.45
N ILE A 204 -7.84 7.71 24.94
CA ILE A 204 -7.00 6.84 24.11
C ILE A 204 -7.81 6.19 22.98
N PHE A 205 -9.02 5.71 23.27
CA PHE A 205 -9.87 5.12 22.24
C PHE A 205 -10.25 6.13 21.14
N ASN A 206 -10.51 7.39 21.49
CA ASN A 206 -10.81 8.43 20.49
C ASN A 206 -9.59 8.87 19.69
N LEU A 207 -8.39 8.87 20.27
CA LEU A 207 -7.16 9.21 19.55
C LEU A 207 -6.68 8.08 18.64
N TYR A 208 -7.08 6.84 18.92
CA TYR A 208 -6.73 5.66 18.12
C TYR A 208 -7.64 5.47 16.89
N ALA A 209 -8.94 5.73 17.04
CA ALA A 209 -9.95 5.57 16.00
C ALA A 209 -9.82 6.63 14.89
#